data_AF-A0AAW1FVS0-F1
#
_entry.id   AF-A0AAW1FVS0-F1
#
_cell.length_a   1.000
_cell.length_b   1.000
_cell.length_c   1.000
_cell.angle_alpha   90.00
_cell.angle_beta   90.00
_cell.angle_gamma   90.00
#
_symmetry.space_group_name_H-M   'P 1'
#
loop_
_entity.id
_entity.type
_entity.pdbx_description
1 polymer ?
#
loop_
_entity_poly.entity_id
_entity_poly.type
_entity_poly.pdbx_seq_one_letter_code
_entity_poly.pdbx_strand_id
1 'polypeptide(L)' 'MSPRTRRHAVEYRKQVVDGGCNIPAVIFTMKRGRELCTDPKATWVRDLMKNIDDKGAKNDGKKPKKVGDT' A
#
# COMPACT_ATOMS: atom_id res chain seq x y z
N MET A 1 -4.76 11.45 11.18
CA MET A 1 -4.66 11.48 9.70
C MET A 1 -6.05 11.70 9.10
N SER A 2 -6.22 12.71 8.25
CA SER A 2 -7.54 13.13 7.75
C SER A 2 -8.14 12.10 6.76
N PRO A 3 -9.46 11.82 6.81
CA PRO A 3 -10.15 10.94 5.86
C PRO A 3 -9.98 11.35 4.39
N ARG A 4 -9.78 12.65 4.11
CA ARG A 4 -9.55 13.16 2.75
C ARG A 4 -8.21 12.68 2.17
N THR A 5 -7.16 12.64 2.99
CA THR A 5 -5.83 12.18 2.57
C THR A 5 -5.84 10.71 2.16
N ARG A 6 -6.66 9.88 2.83
CA ARG A 6 -6.81 8.45 2.52
C ARG A 6 -7.41 8.18 1.14
N ARG A 7 -8.25 9.08 0.61
CA ARG A 7 -8.88 8.93 -0.71
C ARG A 7 -7.90 9.06 -1.89
N HIS A 8 -6.71 9.60 -1.64
CA HIS A 8 -5.68 9.80 -2.66
C HIS A 8 -4.66 8.66 -2.73
N ALA A 9 -4.73 7.67 -1.83
CA ALA A 9 -3.94 6.45 -1.97
C ALA A 9 -4.45 5.65 -3.19
N VAL A 10 -3.54 5.31 -4.09
CA VAL A 10 -3.85 4.57 -5.32
C VAL A 10 -3.31 3.15 -5.30
N GLU A 11 -2.22 2.94 -4.57
CA GLU A 11 -1.50 1.69 -4.54
C GLU A 11 -0.88 1.52 -3.16
N TYR A 12 -0.58 0.27 -2.80
CA TYR A 12 0.21 -0.03 -1.62
C TYR A 12 1.18 -1.17 -1.92
N ARG A 13 2.29 -1.19 -1.21
CA ARG A 13 3.23 -2.32 -1.16
C ARG A 13 3.51 -2.71 0.29
N LYS A 14 3.72 -4.00 0.53
CA LYS A 14 4.14 -4.53 1.83
C LYS A 14 5.66 -4.66 1.81
N GLN A 15 6.32 -4.14 2.83
CA GLN A 15 7.74 -4.35 3.02
C GLN A 15 7.95 -5.74 3.64
N VAL A 16 8.70 -6.58 2.94
CA VAL A 16 9.16 -7.87 3.44
C VAL A 16 10.44 -7.65 4.24
N VAL A 17 10.55 -8.33 5.37
CA VAL A 17 11.66 -8.20 6.31
C VAL A 17 12.83 -9.12 5.90
N ASP A 18 13.53 -8.76 4.82
CA ASP A 18 14.67 -9.53 4.29
C ASP A 18 16.03 -9.00 4.75
N GLY A 19 16.28 -9.04 6.06
CA GLY A 19 17.61 -8.82 6.65
C GLY A 19 18.17 -7.38 6.60
N GLY A 20 17.76 -6.54 5.65
CA GLY A 20 18.15 -5.13 5.54
C GLY A 20 17.23 -4.17 6.31
N CYS A 21 15.96 -4.52 6.51
CA CYS A 21 15.03 -3.75 7.34
C CYS A 21 13.97 -4.67 7.94
N ASN A 22 14.09 -4.94 9.24
CA ASN A 22 13.27 -5.90 9.98
C ASN A 22 11.94 -5.32 10.49
N ILE A 23 11.55 -4.13 9.98
CA ILE A 23 10.32 -3.46 10.40
C ILE A 23 9.22 -3.80 9.38
N PRO A 24 8.16 -4.50 9.79
CA PRO A 24 7.03 -4.75 8.90
C PRO A 24 6.30 -3.42 8.64
N ALA A 25 6.20 -3.03 7.37
CA ALA A 25 5.58 -1.77 6.96
C ALA A 25 4.65 -1.95 5.76
N VAL A 26 3.58 -1.15 5.71
CA VAL A 26 2.77 -0.96 4.51
C VAL A 26 3.07 0.43 3.96
N ILE A 27 3.55 0.49 2.72
CA ILE A 27 3.86 1.74 2.04
C ILE A 27 2.73 2.05 1.07
N PHE A 28 2.00 3.13 1.30
CA PHE A 28 0.98 3.62 0.37
C PHE A 28 1.58 4.61 -0.63
N THR A 29 1.31 4.40 -1.92
CA THR A 29 1.60 5.37 -2.98
C THR A 29 0.37 6.23 -3.21
N MET A 30 0.53 7.54 -3.07
CA MET A 30 -0.51 8.52 -3.37
C MET A 30 -0.48 8.95 -4.83
N LYS A 31 -1.60 9.48 -5.35
CA LYS A 31 -1.75 9.99 -6.74
C LYS A 31 -0.64 10.93 -7.23
N ARG A 32 0.03 11.64 -6.32
CA ARG A 32 1.11 12.59 -6.64
C ARG A 32 2.52 11.97 -6.50
N GLY A 33 2.63 10.64 -6.51
CA GLY A 33 3.90 9.93 -6.34
C GLY A 33 4.48 10.00 -4.94
N ARG A 34 3.71 10.47 -3.94
CA ARG A 34 4.15 10.50 -2.54
C ARG A 34 3.97 9.13 -1.92
N GLU A 35 5.04 8.59 -1.35
CA GLU A 35 5.00 7.36 -0.57
C GLU A 35 4.77 7.66 0.92
N LEU A 36 4.01 6.79 1.59
CA LEU A 36 3.73 6.88 3.01
C LEU A 36 3.92 5.53 3.68
N CYS A 37 4.93 5.41 4.53
CA CYS A 37 5.16 4.26 5.38
C CYS A 37 4.16 4.26 6.55
N THR A 38 3.53 3.11 6.79
CA THR A 38 2.50 2.94 7.80
C THR A 38 2.62 1.59 8.51
N ASP A 39 2.09 1.52 9.73
CA ASP A 39 2.07 0.28 10.50
C ASP A 39 0.99 -0.67 9.97
N PRO A 40 1.34 -1.91 9.54
CA PRO A 40 0.36 -2.92 9.10
C PRO A 40 -0.69 -3.28 10.16
N LYS A 41 -0.39 -3.08 11.45
CA LYS A 41 -1.29 -3.42 12.56
C LYS A 41 -2.41 -2.38 12.74
N ALA A 42 -2.27 -1.19 12.17
CA ALA A 42 -3.28 -0.15 12.30
C ALA A 42 -4.55 -0.52 11.52
N THR A 43 -5.71 -0.43 12.17
CA THR A 43 -7.02 -0.78 11.58
C THR A 43 -7.30 0.00 10.29
N TRP A 44 -7.04 1.31 10.30
CA TRP A 44 -7.25 2.16 9.12
C TRP A 44 -6.36 1.81 7.92
N VAL A 45 -5.19 1.19 8.15
CA VAL A 45 -4.29 0.72 7.10
C VAL A 45 -4.94 -0.47 6.39
N ARG A 46 -5.48 -1.42 7.16
CA ARG A 46 -6.23 -2.57 6.63
C ARG A 46 -7.47 -2.15 5.86
N ASP A 47 -8.22 -1.18 6.40
CA ASP A 47 -9.39 -0.62 5.71
C ASP A 47 -8.97 0.06 4.40
N LEU A 48 -7.85 0.79 4.40
CA LEU A 48 -7.36 1.47 3.21
C LEU A 48 -6.86 0.49 2.14
N MET A 49 -6.17 -0.58 2.54
CA MET A 49 -5.77 -1.67 1.63
C MET A 49 -7.00 -2.29 0.96
N LYS A 50 -8.03 -2.64 1.75
CA LYS A 50 -9.28 -3.18 1.22
C LYS A 50 -9.95 -2.22 0.23
N ASN A 51 -10.01 -0.93 0.55
CA ASN A 51 -10.55 0.09 -0.36
C ASN A 51 -9.75 0.21 -1.67
N ILE A 52 -8.45 -0.06 -1.65
CA ILE A 52 -7.60 -0.07 -2.86
C ILE A 52 -7.82 -1.37 -3.64
N ASP A 53 -7.88 -2.52 -2.97
CA ASP A 53 -8.16 -3.82 -3.60
C ASP A 53 -9.54 -3.84 -4.28
N ASP A 54 -10.58 -3.32 -3.61
CA ASP A 54 -11.94 -3.18 -4.15
C ASP A 54 -12.01 -2.24 -5.38
N LYS A 55 -11.05 -1.32 -5.51
CA LYS A 55 -10.89 -0.46 -6.71
C LYS A 55 -10.04 -1.13 -7.79
N GLY A 56 -9.02 -1.91 -7.40
CA GLY A 56 -8.14 -2.66 -8.29
C GLY A 56 -8.87 -3.77 -9.02
N ALA A 57 -9.80 -4.46 -8.35
CA ALA A 57 -10.69 -5.50 -8.91
C ALA A 57 -11.77 -4.96 -9.89
N LYS A 58 -11.74 -3.65 -10.18
CA LYS A 58 -12.51 -3.03 -11.28
C LYS A 58 -11.60 -2.59 -12.43
N ASN A 59 -10.30 -2.75 -12.27
CA ASN A 59 -9.23 -2.30 -13.15
C ASN A 59 -8.23 -3.44 -13.39
N ASP A 60 -8.72 -4.68 -13.56
CA ASP A 60 -7.96 -5.93 -13.73
C ASP A 60 -7.05 -6.00 -14.97
N GLY A 61 -6.67 -4.86 -15.55
CA GLY A 61 -5.69 -4.76 -16.63
C GLY A 61 -4.27 -4.37 -16.18
N LYS A 62 -4.02 -3.97 -14.92
CA LYS A 62 -2.67 -3.48 -14.55
C LYS A 62 -2.26 -3.89 -13.14
N LYS A 63 -1.88 -5.16 -12.99
CA LYS A 63 -1.01 -5.60 -11.88
C LYS A 63 0.36 -4.91 -12.01
N PRO A 64 0.82 -4.07 -11.07
CA PRO A 64 2.23 -3.86 -10.91
C PRO A 64 2.81 -5.16 -10.33
N LYS A 65 3.88 -5.58 -10.97
CA LYS A 65 4.51 -6.89 -10.83
C LYS A 65 4.94 -7.14 -9.39
N LYS A 66 4.77 -8.39 -8.94
CA LYS A 66 5.63 -8.96 -7.91
C LYS A 66 7.08 -8.68 -8.33
N VAL A 67 7.76 -7.77 -7.65
CA VAL A 67 9.22 -7.70 -7.75
C VAL A 67 9.73 -8.86 -6.90
N GLY A 68 10.04 -9.95 -7.59
CA GLY A 68 10.77 -11.07 -7.01
C GLY A 68 12.24 -10.71 -6.89
N ASP A 69 12.78 -10.94 -5.71
CA ASP A 69 13.94 -11.81 -5.46
C ASP A 69 15.08 -11.76 -6.49
N THR A 70 16.16 -11.05 -6.15
CA THR A 70 17.55 -11.42 -6.45
C THR A 70 18.44 -10.80 -5.38
#